data_AF-A0A971V0R1-F1
#
_entry.id   AF-A0A971V0R1-F1
#
_cell.length_a   1.000
_cell.length_b   1.000
_cell.length_c   1.000
_cell.angle_alpha   90.00
_cell.angle_beta   90.00
_cell.angle_gamma   90.00
#
_symmetry.space_group_name_H-M   'P 1'
#
loop_
_entity.id
_entity.type
_entity.pdbx_description
1 polymer ?
#
loop_
_entity_poly.entity_id
_entity_poly.type
_entity_poly.pdbx_seq_one_letter_code
_entity_poly.pdbx_strand_id
1 'polypeptide(L)'
;YKEAEMDQELFDKVLGEGVATTEEEFRTKVEAELIKQFKPDIDHLFIHEARDLIVKMMEEVTFPDELLKRWLLEADEKRTSEEIEKDFPKILDDLKFHVARQKLVEENDIKVEFTDIEALAEEVARAQFAQYGMTNLPADVLQNYTKTLLEKEETVRNLVDRATENKLIDWLKENVTVIEKEISSKDFNELMSGHMHQHGEDAEEHTHISNDTPDTEAGTESEEIPAKERKTSTKE
;
A
#
# COMPACT_ATOMS: atom_id res chain seq x y z
N TYR A 1 31.03 8.33 14.18
CA TYR A 1 29.66 8.81 14.36
C TYR A 1 29.67 9.72 15.59
N LYS A 2 29.22 10.97 15.44
CA LYS A 2 29.08 11.91 16.55
C LYS A 2 27.59 12.23 16.58
N GLU A 3 26.92 11.99 17.71
CA GLU A 3 25.51 12.37 17.84
C GLU A 3 25.41 13.89 17.67
N ALA A 4 24.46 14.31 16.84
CA ALA A 4 24.14 15.73 16.71
C ALA A 4 23.50 16.21 18.01
N GLU A 5 23.81 17.44 18.42
CA GLU A 5 23.11 18.06 19.55
C GLU A 5 21.66 18.34 19.14
N MET A 6 20.76 18.34 20.12
CA MET A 6 19.33 18.59 19.90
C MET A 6 19.10 20.11 19.73
N ASP A 7 19.51 20.62 18.57
CA ASP A 7 19.56 22.04 18.27
C ASP A 7 18.89 22.38 16.93
N GLN A 8 18.87 23.68 16.61
CA GLN A 8 18.24 24.20 15.40
C GLN A 8 18.88 23.63 14.12
N GLU A 9 20.18 23.34 14.12
CA GLU A 9 20.87 22.76 12.95
C GLU A 9 20.35 21.35 12.66
N LEU A 10 20.14 20.54 13.71
CA LEU A 10 19.49 19.23 13.56
C LEU A 10 18.05 19.36 13.08
N PHE A 11 17.28 20.30 13.65
CA PHE A 11 15.86 20.49 13.29
C PHE A 11 15.71 20.86 11.82
N ASP A 12 16.48 21.87 11.37
CA ASP A 12 16.45 22.36 10.00
C ASP A 12 16.93 21.30 9.01
N LYS A 13 17.87 20.43 9.41
CA LYS A 13 18.38 19.35 8.56
C LYS A 13 17.40 18.21 8.36
N VAL A 14 16.61 17.86 9.39
CA VAL A 14 15.68 16.73 9.35
C VAL A 14 14.31 17.15 8.83
N LEU A 15 13.80 18.30 9.27
CA LEU A 15 12.45 18.76 8.94
C LEU A 15 12.42 19.89 7.90
N GLY A 16 13.56 20.54 7.61
CA GLY A 16 13.66 21.73 6.78
C GLY A 16 13.72 23.02 7.61
N GLU A 17 14.33 24.06 7.04
CA GLU A 17 14.54 25.34 7.71
C GLU A 17 13.25 25.97 8.24
N GLY A 18 13.24 26.32 9.53
CA GLY A 18 12.13 27.03 10.17
C GLY A 18 10.88 26.18 10.42
N VAL A 19 10.97 24.85 10.21
CA VAL A 19 9.85 23.94 10.44
C VAL A 19 9.66 23.64 11.93
N ALA A 20 10.73 23.54 12.72
CA ALA A 20 10.64 23.45 14.18
C ALA A 20 11.64 24.40 14.81
N THR A 21 11.26 25.03 15.92
CA THR A 21 12.10 26.01 16.66
C THR A 21 12.44 25.56 18.07
N THR A 22 11.78 24.49 18.54
CA THR A 22 11.98 23.91 19.86
C THR A 22 12.11 22.39 19.75
N GLU A 23 12.73 21.78 20.77
CA GLU A 23 12.81 20.32 20.85
C GLU A 23 11.43 19.66 20.89
N GLU A 24 10.46 20.29 21.57
CA GLU A 24 9.09 19.78 21.64
C GLU A 24 8.43 19.77 20.26
N GLU A 25 8.50 20.88 19.52
CA GLU A 25 8.00 20.96 18.13
C GLU A 25 8.70 19.96 17.22
N PHE A 26 10.01 19.78 17.38
CA PHE A 26 10.78 18.82 16.61
C PHE A 26 10.28 17.39 16.85
N ARG A 27 10.17 16.99 18.13
CA ARG A 27 9.71 15.65 18.52
C ARG A 27 8.29 15.37 18.03
N THR A 28 7.36 16.31 18.21
CA THR A 28 5.98 16.16 17.75
C THR A 28 5.90 15.99 16.23
N LYS A 29 6.71 16.72 15.46
CA LYS A 29 6.72 16.57 14.00
C LYS A 29 7.35 15.27 13.53
N VAL A 30 8.44 14.84 14.17
CA VAL A 30 9.05 13.53 13.90
C VAL A 30 8.06 12.41 14.24
N GLU A 31 7.37 12.50 15.38
CA GLU A 31 6.34 11.55 15.78
C GLU A 31 5.20 11.50 14.76
N ALA A 32 4.68 12.65 14.32
CA ALA A 32 3.63 12.71 13.31
C ALA A 32 4.07 12.08 11.96
N GLU A 33 5.31 12.30 11.53
CA GLU A 33 5.85 11.69 10.30
C GLU A 33 6.01 10.18 10.46
N LEU A 34 6.50 9.71 11.62
CA LEU A 34 6.61 8.29 11.92
C LEU A 34 5.23 7.62 11.96
N ILE A 35 4.23 8.23 12.61
CA ILE A 35 2.86 7.72 12.64
C ILE A 35 2.34 7.59 11.21
N LYS A 36 2.54 8.60 10.37
CA LYS A 36 2.13 8.56 8.95
C LYS A 36 2.83 7.44 8.19
N GLN A 37 4.12 7.23 8.43
CA GLN A 37 4.90 6.18 7.81
C GLN A 37 4.45 4.78 8.23
N PHE A 38 4.14 4.57 9.52
CA PHE A 38 3.73 3.27 10.05
C PHE A 38 2.22 2.99 9.93
N LYS A 39 1.40 4.01 9.67
CA LYS A 39 -0.07 3.87 9.57
C LYS A 39 -0.50 2.74 8.63
N PRO A 40 0.05 2.58 7.40
CA PRO A 40 -0.35 1.49 6.52
C PRO A 40 -0.14 0.11 7.14
N ASP A 41 1.02 -0.11 7.77
CA ASP A 41 1.37 -1.38 8.40
C ASP A 41 0.48 -1.67 9.62
N ILE A 42 0.22 -0.64 10.44
CA ILE A 42 -0.64 -0.76 11.62
C ILE A 42 -2.09 -1.04 11.21
N ASP A 43 -2.59 -0.35 10.19
CA ASP A 43 -3.94 -0.53 9.65
C ASP A 43 -4.11 -1.93 9.05
N HIS A 44 -3.08 -2.41 8.34
CA HIS A 44 -3.03 -3.76 7.80
C HIS A 44 -3.11 -4.82 8.90
N LEU A 45 -2.27 -4.69 9.94
CA LEU A 45 -2.35 -5.58 11.09
C LEU A 45 -3.73 -5.53 11.77
N PHE A 46 -4.26 -4.33 11.97
CA PHE A 46 -5.55 -4.14 12.62
C PHE A 46 -6.69 -4.81 11.86
N ILE A 47 -6.76 -4.65 10.53
CA ILE A 47 -7.85 -5.23 9.75
C ILE A 47 -7.77 -6.75 9.73
N HIS A 48 -6.58 -7.32 9.77
CA HIS A 48 -6.42 -8.77 9.86
C HIS A 48 -6.77 -9.33 11.24
N GLU A 49 -6.35 -8.68 12.34
CA GLU A 49 -6.80 -9.09 13.68
C GLU A 49 -8.33 -8.97 13.80
N ALA A 50 -8.92 -7.91 13.23
CA ALA A 50 -10.36 -7.75 13.15
C ALA A 50 -11.02 -8.86 12.32
N ARG A 51 -10.41 -9.24 11.19
CA ARG A 51 -10.85 -10.36 10.36
C ARG A 51 -10.89 -11.66 11.16
N ASP A 52 -9.81 -12.00 11.86
CA ASP A 52 -9.74 -13.23 12.66
C ASP A 52 -10.84 -13.28 13.73
N LEU A 53 -11.07 -12.14 14.39
CA LEU A 53 -12.15 -12.00 15.36
C LEU A 53 -13.54 -12.15 14.72
N ILE A 54 -13.77 -11.52 13.57
CA ILE A 54 -15.04 -11.60 12.83
C ILE A 54 -15.30 -13.05 12.37
N VAL A 55 -14.31 -13.70 11.77
CA VAL A 55 -14.41 -15.10 11.32
C VAL A 55 -14.72 -16.01 12.50
N LYS A 56 -14.04 -15.81 13.63
CA LYS A 56 -14.32 -16.52 14.88
C LYS A 56 -15.74 -16.29 15.41
N MET A 57 -16.25 -15.06 15.34
CA MET A 57 -17.64 -14.76 15.71
C MET A 57 -18.65 -15.44 14.77
N MET A 58 -18.23 -15.78 13.55
CA MET A 58 -19.04 -16.47 12.55
C MET A 58 -18.87 -17.99 12.54
N GLU A 59 -18.22 -18.59 13.55
CA GLU A 59 -18.03 -20.06 13.64
C GLU A 59 -19.36 -20.84 13.57
N GLU A 60 -20.43 -20.29 14.14
CA GLU A 60 -21.77 -20.90 14.16
C GLU A 60 -22.59 -20.62 12.87
N VAL A 61 -22.08 -19.75 11.98
CA VAL A 61 -22.78 -19.42 10.72
C VAL A 61 -22.51 -20.52 9.70
N THR A 62 -23.57 -21.15 9.22
CA THR A 62 -23.47 -22.24 8.25
C THR A 62 -23.47 -21.72 6.81
N PHE A 63 -22.58 -22.30 6.00
CA PHE A 63 -22.48 -22.04 4.56
C PHE A 63 -22.80 -23.32 3.78
N PRO A 64 -23.24 -23.20 2.52
CA PRO A 64 -23.55 -24.35 1.68
C PRO A 64 -22.27 -24.95 1.07
N ASP A 65 -21.47 -25.62 1.88
CA ASP A 65 -20.11 -26.08 1.52
C ASP A 65 -20.06 -26.88 0.23
N GLU A 66 -20.95 -27.86 0.05
CA GLU A 66 -21.02 -28.70 -1.15
C GLU A 66 -21.30 -27.88 -2.43
N LEU A 67 -22.13 -26.84 -2.32
CA LEU A 67 -22.41 -25.96 -3.45
C LEU A 67 -21.20 -25.09 -3.77
N LEU A 68 -20.55 -24.53 -2.75
CA LEU A 68 -19.38 -23.68 -2.91
C LEU A 68 -18.22 -24.45 -3.52
N LYS A 69 -17.92 -25.66 -3.03
CA LYS A 69 -16.86 -26.53 -3.59
C LYS A 69 -17.11 -26.88 -5.04
N ARG A 70 -18.37 -27.22 -5.40
CA ARG A 70 -18.74 -27.49 -6.79
C ARG A 70 -18.55 -26.26 -7.67
N TRP A 71 -19.01 -25.09 -7.19
CA TRP A 71 -18.86 -23.84 -7.92
C TRP A 71 -17.38 -23.48 -8.15
N LEU A 72 -16.52 -23.68 -7.14
CA LEU A 72 -15.07 -23.46 -7.27
C LEU A 72 -14.43 -24.38 -8.31
N LEU A 73 -14.85 -25.64 -8.38
CA LEU A 73 -14.36 -26.60 -9.38
C LEU A 73 -14.82 -26.24 -10.80
N GLU A 74 -16.05 -25.73 -10.94
CA GLU A 74 -16.58 -25.26 -12.23
C GLU A 74 -15.93 -23.93 -12.68
N ALA A 75 -15.56 -23.07 -11.72
CA ALA A 75 -14.95 -21.77 -12.00
C ALA A 75 -13.47 -21.87 -12.45
N ASP A 76 -12.76 -22.92 -12.03
CA ASP A 76 -11.35 -23.13 -12.37
C ASP A 76 -11.08 -24.58 -12.83
N GLU A 77 -11.12 -24.79 -14.15
CA GLU A 77 -10.89 -26.09 -14.79
C GLU A 77 -9.50 -26.69 -14.50
N LYS A 78 -8.55 -25.91 -13.97
CA LYS A 78 -7.19 -26.37 -13.65
C LYS A 78 -7.07 -26.91 -12.23
N ARG A 79 -7.99 -26.57 -11.33
CA ARG A 79 -7.98 -27.05 -9.94
C ARG A 79 -8.57 -28.44 -9.84
N THR A 80 -7.97 -29.24 -8.98
CA THR A 80 -8.47 -30.57 -8.63
C THR A 80 -9.37 -30.51 -7.40
N SER A 81 -10.23 -31.52 -7.25
CA SER A 81 -11.07 -31.65 -6.04
C SER A 81 -10.23 -31.72 -4.76
N GLU A 82 -9.05 -32.34 -4.82
CA GLU A 82 -8.14 -32.47 -3.66
C GLU A 82 -7.55 -31.11 -3.25
N GLU A 83 -7.15 -30.28 -4.22
CA GLU A 83 -6.68 -28.92 -3.96
C GLU A 83 -7.79 -28.04 -3.40
N ILE A 84 -9.00 -28.14 -3.94
CA ILE A 84 -10.16 -27.41 -3.41
C ILE A 84 -10.44 -27.84 -1.98
N GLU A 85 -10.49 -29.13 -1.67
CA GLU A 85 -10.75 -29.58 -0.30
C GLU A 85 -9.69 -29.10 0.69
N LYS A 86 -8.42 -29.08 0.27
CA LYS A 86 -7.31 -28.58 1.08
C LYS A 86 -7.44 -27.09 1.38
N ASP A 87 -7.78 -26.29 0.37
CA ASP A 87 -7.81 -24.81 0.49
C ASP A 87 -9.18 -24.28 0.93
N PHE A 88 -10.23 -25.12 0.89
CA PHE A 88 -11.61 -24.73 1.17
C PHE A 88 -11.80 -24.03 2.52
N PRO A 89 -11.18 -24.46 3.64
CA PRO A 89 -11.31 -23.76 4.91
C PRO A 89 -10.86 -22.29 4.82
N LYS A 90 -9.74 -22.03 4.13
CA LYS A 90 -9.23 -20.65 3.94
C LYS A 90 -10.19 -19.84 3.07
N ILE A 91 -10.65 -20.42 1.96
CA ILE A 91 -11.61 -19.77 1.05
C ILE A 91 -12.92 -19.45 1.78
N LEU A 92 -13.36 -20.34 2.67
CA LEU A 92 -14.56 -20.14 3.48
C LEU A 92 -14.37 -18.99 4.47
N ASP A 93 -13.20 -18.89 5.10
CA ASP A 93 -12.89 -17.78 6.01
C ASP A 93 -12.78 -16.43 5.27
N ASP A 94 -12.17 -16.41 4.06
CA ASP A 94 -12.18 -15.24 3.17
C ASP A 94 -13.63 -14.83 2.83
N LEU A 95 -14.49 -15.80 2.49
CA LEU A 95 -15.89 -15.55 2.17
C LEU A 95 -16.68 -15.03 3.37
N LYS A 96 -16.49 -15.61 4.56
CA LYS A 96 -17.11 -15.14 5.81
C LYS A 96 -16.76 -13.68 6.07
N PHE A 97 -15.47 -13.36 6.01
CA PHE A 97 -15.01 -12.00 6.22
C PHE A 97 -15.56 -11.05 5.16
N HIS A 98 -15.57 -11.45 3.88
CA HIS A 98 -16.12 -10.65 2.80
C HIS A 98 -17.62 -10.34 2.99
N VAL A 99 -18.41 -11.33 3.40
CA VAL A 99 -19.84 -11.14 3.69
C VAL A 99 -20.04 -10.23 4.91
N ALA A 100 -19.26 -10.43 5.97
CA ALA A 100 -19.32 -9.57 7.16
C ALA A 100 -18.95 -8.12 6.84
N ARG A 101 -17.88 -7.90 6.07
CA ARG A 101 -17.46 -6.59 5.59
C ARG A 101 -18.58 -5.89 4.82
N GLN A 102 -19.20 -6.57 3.87
CA GLN A 102 -20.32 -5.99 3.11
C GLN A 102 -21.47 -5.57 4.04
N LYS A 103 -21.85 -6.45 4.98
CA LYS A 103 -22.88 -6.12 5.97
C LYS A 103 -22.51 -4.93 6.84
N LEU A 104 -21.27 -4.85 7.33
CA LEU A 104 -20.81 -3.73 8.15
C LEU A 104 -20.85 -2.42 7.36
N VAL A 105 -20.45 -2.43 6.10
CA VAL A 105 -20.51 -1.25 5.22
C VAL A 105 -21.96 -0.81 4.99
N GLU A 106 -22.85 -1.75 4.66
CA GLU A 106 -24.27 -1.48 4.39
C GLU A 106 -25.03 -1.02 5.64
N GLU A 107 -24.92 -1.74 6.75
CA GLU A 107 -25.70 -1.47 7.97
C GLU A 107 -25.27 -0.18 8.67
N ASN A 108 -24.02 0.26 8.47
CA ASN A 108 -23.47 1.47 9.09
C ASN A 108 -23.35 2.66 8.12
N ASP A 109 -23.92 2.55 6.91
CA ASP A 109 -23.94 3.62 5.89
C ASP A 109 -22.53 4.17 5.57
N ILE A 110 -21.53 3.28 5.51
CA ILE A 110 -20.15 3.65 5.19
C ILE A 110 -20.07 3.99 3.71
N LYS A 111 -19.95 5.28 3.41
CA LYS A 111 -19.95 5.82 2.04
C LYS A 111 -18.57 6.27 1.60
N VAL A 112 -18.18 5.83 0.41
CA VAL A 112 -17.03 6.37 -0.32
C VAL A 112 -17.49 7.53 -1.17
N GLU A 113 -16.90 8.69 -0.94
CA GLU A 113 -17.12 9.88 -1.74
C GLU A 113 -16.01 10.02 -2.80
N PHE A 114 -16.30 10.75 -3.88
CA PHE A 114 -15.31 10.97 -4.93
C PHE A 114 -14.01 11.60 -4.41
N THR A 115 -14.10 12.46 -3.38
CA THR A 115 -12.94 13.08 -2.74
C THR A 115 -12.02 12.06 -2.06
N ASP A 116 -12.56 10.95 -1.55
CA ASP A 116 -11.75 9.88 -0.96
C ASP A 116 -10.96 9.14 -2.06
N ILE A 117 -11.61 8.91 -3.20
CA ILE A 117 -10.99 8.27 -4.37
C ILE A 117 -9.91 9.16 -4.97
N GLU A 118 -10.18 10.47 -5.09
CA GLU A 118 -9.22 11.45 -5.62
C GLU A 118 -7.98 11.57 -4.72
N ALA A 119 -8.17 11.61 -3.39
CA ALA A 119 -7.06 11.63 -2.43
C ALA A 119 -6.19 10.36 -2.55
N LEU A 120 -6.79 9.18 -2.60
CA LEU A 120 -6.04 7.93 -2.78
C LEU A 120 -5.35 7.85 -4.14
N ALA A 121 -5.97 8.32 -5.21
CA ALA A 121 -5.35 8.37 -6.53
C ALA A 121 -4.10 9.26 -6.52
N GLU A 122 -4.15 10.40 -5.81
CA GLU A 122 -3.00 11.28 -5.64
C GLU A 122 -1.89 10.61 -4.80
N GLU A 123 -2.23 9.90 -3.73
CA GLU A 123 -1.26 9.13 -2.95
C GLU A 123 -0.58 8.05 -3.78
N VAL A 124 -1.35 7.28 -4.55
CA VAL A 124 -0.83 6.25 -5.47
C VAL A 124 0.08 6.88 -6.52
N ALA A 125 -0.33 8.00 -7.11
CA ALA A 125 0.50 8.75 -8.06
C ALA A 125 1.84 9.16 -7.44
N ARG A 126 1.82 9.82 -6.27
CA ARG A 126 3.04 10.21 -5.54
C ARG A 126 3.93 9.01 -5.25
N ALA A 127 3.36 7.90 -4.79
CA ALA A 127 4.11 6.69 -4.49
C ALA A 127 4.80 6.12 -5.72
N GLN A 128 4.11 6.05 -6.87
CA GLN A 128 4.70 5.55 -8.12
C GLN A 128 5.88 6.41 -8.58
N PHE A 129 5.78 7.73 -8.50
CA PHE A 129 6.91 8.60 -8.86
C PHE A 129 8.06 8.56 -7.84
N ALA A 130 7.74 8.45 -6.55
CA ALA A 130 8.75 8.29 -5.51
C ALA A 130 9.60 7.03 -5.72
N GLN A 131 9.02 5.94 -6.23
CA GLN A 131 9.75 4.72 -6.61
C GLN A 131 10.80 4.97 -7.71
N TYR A 132 10.58 5.93 -8.60
CA TYR A 132 11.55 6.38 -9.60
C TYR A 132 12.48 7.50 -9.10
N GLY A 133 12.47 7.82 -7.80
CA GLY A 133 13.28 8.87 -7.20
C GLY A 133 12.76 10.30 -7.44
N MET A 134 11.54 10.45 -7.97
CA MET A 134 10.90 11.75 -8.21
C MET A 134 9.99 12.14 -7.04
N THR A 135 10.59 12.50 -5.91
CA THR A 135 9.86 12.82 -4.67
C THR A 135 9.26 14.23 -4.63
N ASN A 136 9.69 15.14 -5.51
CA ASN A 136 9.28 16.55 -5.50
C ASN A 136 8.68 16.96 -6.86
N LEU A 137 7.48 16.46 -7.14
CA LEU A 137 6.77 16.72 -8.40
C LEU A 137 6.13 18.11 -8.44
N PRO A 138 6.13 18.78 -9.61
CA PRO A 138 5.24 19.90 -9.87
C PRO A 138 3.77 19.49 -9.67
N ALA A 139 2.98 20.36 -9.03
CA ALA A 139 1.58 20.07 -8.69
C ALA A 139 0.71 19.79 -9.93
N ASP A 140 0.99 20.47 -11.04
CA ASP A 140 0.31 20.28 -12.33
C ASP A 140 0.60 18.90 -12.96
N VAL A 141 1.84 18.42 -12.86
CA VAL A 141 2.21 17.07 -13.33
C VAL A 141 1.48 16.01 -12.53
N LEU A 142 1.47 16.16 -11.20
CA LEU A 142 0.78 15.24 -10.30
C LEU A 142 -0.73 15.21 -10.59
N GLN A 143 -1.38 16.38 -10.68
CA GLN A 143 -2.80 16.49 -10.96
C GLN A 143 -3.20 15.86 -12.31
N ASN A 144 -2.41 16.08 -13.36
CA ASN A 144 -2.69 15.50 -14.68
C ASN A 144 -2.56 13.96 -14.67
N TYR A 145 -1.56 13.44 -13.96
CA TYR A 145 -1.40 12.00 -13.82
C TYR A 145 -2.51 11.37 -12.98
N THR A 146 -2.89 11.98 -11.85
CA THR A 146 -4.03 11.56 -11.03
C THR A 146 -5.32 11.47 -11.85
N LYS A 147 -5.60 12.46 -12.72
CA LYS A 147 -6.76 12.39 -13.64
C LYS A 147 -6.68 11.18 -14.57
N THR A 148 -5.50 10.90 -15.12
CA THR A 148 -5.27 9.74 -15.99
C THR A 148 -5.52 8.42 -15.26
N LEU A 149 -5.17 8.34 -13.96
CA LEU A 149 -5.50 7.18 -13.13
C LEU A 149 -7.02 7.02 -12.94
N LEU A 150 -7.74 8.13 -12.74
CA LEU A 150 -9.19 8.13 -12.54
C LEU A 150 -10.00 7.86 -13.82
N GLU A 151 -9.38 7.95 -15.00
CA GLU A 151 -10.00 7.55 -16.27
C GLU A 151 -10.02 6.02 -16.46
N LYS A 152 -9.15 5.28 -15.75
CA LYS A 152 -9.04 3.83 -15.85
C LYS A 152 -10.03 3.18 -14.90
N GLU A 153 -11.05 2.51 -15.45
CA GLU A 153 -12.12 1.89 -14.66
C GLU A 153 -11.60 0.90 -13.62
N GLU A 154 -10.63 0.04 -13.98
CA GLU A 154 -10.00 -0.91 -13.05
C GLU A 154 -9.30 -0.18 -11.89
N THR A 155 -8.58 0.90 -12.18
CA THR A 155 -7.93 1.71 -11.16
C THR A 155 -8.96 2.35 -10.23
N VAL A 156 -10.05 2.91 -10.77
CA VAL A 156 -11.13 3.48 -9.96
C VAL A 156 -11.77 2.41 -9.06
N ARG A 157 -12.05 1.21 -9.56
CA ARG A 157 -12.61 0.11 -8.75
C ARG A 157 -11.70 -0.24 -7.58
N ASN A 158 -10.40 -0.43 -7.84
CA ASN A 158 -9.43 -0.73 -6.79
C ASN A 158 -9.32 0.39 -5.75
N LEU A 159 -9.40 1.65 -6.18
CA LEU A 159 -9.40 2.81 -5.29
C LEU A 159 -10.68 2.89 -4.44
N VAL A 160 -11.84 2.55 -5.00
CA VAL A 160 -13.11 2.45 -4.26
C VAL A 160 -13.02 1.36 -3.19
N ASP A 161 -12.50 0.19 -3.53
CA ASP A 161 -12.35 -0.92 -2.58
C ASP A 161 -11.41 -0.54 -1.43
N ARG A 162 -10.29 0.12 -1.74
CA ARG A 162 -9.34 0.62 -0.74
C ARG A 162 -9.92 1.74 0.11
N ALA A 163 -10.66 2.68 -0.48
CA ALA A 163 -11.35 3.74 0.27
C ALA A 163 -12.41 3.16 1.22
N THR A 164 -13.15 2.16 0.76
CA THR A 164 -14.14 1.44 1.57
C THR A 164 -13.47 0.76 2.75
N GLU A 165 -12.33 0.10 2.53
CA GLU A 165 -11.57 -0.56 3.58
C GLU A 165 -11.02 0.42 4.61
N ASN A 166 -10.41 1.53 4.16
CA ASN A 166 -9.91 2.57 5.07
C ASN A 166 -11.03 3.11 5.97
N LYS A 167 -12.20 3.43 5.39
CA LYS A 167 -13.35 3.92 6.19
C LYS A 167 -13.90 2.85 7.11
N LEU A 168 -13.89 1.58 6.71
CA LEU A 168 -14.27 0.48 7.57
C LEU A 168 -13.30 0.33 8.75
N ILE A 169 -12.00 0.46 8.52
CA ILE A 169 -10.98 0.44 9.57
C ILE A 169 -11.21 1.59 10.56
N ASP A 170 -11.42 2.80 10.07
CA ASP A 170 -11.68 3.97 10.90
C ASP A 170 -12.96 3.76 11.73
N TRP A 171 -14.04 3.32 11.10
CA TRP A 171 -15.29 2.99 11.79
C TRP A 171 -15.09 1.90 12.85
N LEU A 172 -14.34 0.83 12.54
CA LEU A 172 -14.05 -0.23 13.49
C LEU A 172 -13.28 0.31 14.70
N LYS A 173 -12.23 1.11 14.50
CA LYS A 173 -11.46 1.71 15.59
C LYS A 173 -12.30 2.60 16.51
N GLU A 174 -13.34 3.23 15.99
CA GLU A 174 -14.27 4.05 16.78
C GLU A 174 -15.32 3.22 17.54
N ASN A 175 -15.67 2.03 17.03
CA ASN A 175 -16.80 1.24 17.52
C ASN A 175 -16.40 -0.05 18.26
N VAL A 176 -15.13 -0.45 18.20
CA VAL A 176 -14.58 -1.60 18.93
C VAL A 176 -13.58 -1.16 19.98
N THR A 177 -13.35 -2.01 20.98
CA THR A 177 -12.31 -1.77 21.98
C THR A 177 -10.93 -2.02 21.36
N VAL A 178 -10.20 -0.94 21.06
CA VAL A 178 -8.80 -1.01 20.62
C VAL A 178 -7.88 -1.13 21.84
N ILE A 179 -7.01 -2.13 21.84
CA ILE A 179 -6.02 -2.34 22.91
C ILE A 179 -4.65 -1.91 22.41
N GLU A 180 -4.15 -0.80 22.95
CA GLU A 180 -2.80 -0.32 22.65
C GLU A 180 -1.75 -1.23 23.32
N LYS A 181 -0.72 -1.59 22.54
CA LYS A 181 0.40 -2.40 23.00
C LYS A 181 1.70 -1.69 22.61
N GLU A 182 2.57 -1.49 23.60
CA GLU A 182 3.92 -1.01 23.35
C GLU A 182 4.77 -2.15 22.79
N ILE A 183 5.43 -1.90 21.66
CA ILE A 183 6.25 -2.87 20.95
C ILE A 183 7.51 -2.20 20.42
N SER A 184 8.64 -2.92 20.44
CA SER A 184 9.87 -2.41 19.83
C SER A 184 9.77 -2.45 18.30
N SER A 185 10.49 -1.58 17.59
CA SER A 185 10.51 -1.61 16.12
C SER A 185 10.98 -2.96 15.56
N LYS A 186 11.87 -3.66 16.30
CA LYS A 186 12.35 -5.00 15.91
C LYS A 186 11.23 -6.02 15.99
N ASP A 187 10.52 -6.06 17.12
CA ASP A 187 9.45 -7.02 17.34
C ASP A 187 8.24 -6.72 16.44
N PHE A 188 7.98 -5.44 16.14
CA PHE A 188 6.96 -5.03 15.17
C PHE A 188 7.27 -5.60 13.78
N ASN A 189 8.50 -5.47 13.30
CA ASN A 189 8.90 -6.02 12.01
C ASN A 189 8.77 -7.56 11.96
N GLU A 190 9.15 -8.25 13.04
CA GLU A 190 8.97 -9.70 13.17
C GLU A 190 7.49 -10.10 13.17
N LEU A 191 6.65 -9.35 13.87
CA LEU A 191 5.20 -9.53 13.90
C LEU A 191 4.60 -9.37 12.50
N MET A 192 4.93 -8.29 11.79
CA MET A 192 4.45 -8.04 10.43
C MET A 192 4.86 -9.17 9.47
N SER A 193 6.12 -9.62 9.53
CA SER A 193 6.60 -10.71 8.68
C SER A 193 5.91 -12.05 8.97
N GLY A 194 5.68 -12.40 10.24
CA GLY A 194 4.98 -13.62 10.61
C GLY A 194 3.49 -13.59 10.22
N HIS A 195 2.87 -12.42 10.32
CA HIS A 195 1.47 -12.19 10.06
C HIS A 195 1.12 -12.26 8.55
N MET A 196 1.96 -11.71 7.67
CA MET A 196 1.77 -11.80 6.20
C MET A 196 1.71 -13.25 5.71
N HIS A 197 2.51 -14.15 6.30
CA HIS A 197 2.49 -15.57 5.97
C HIS A 197 1.19 -16.30 6.38
N GLN A 198 0.48 -15.83 7.41
CA GLN A 198 -0.75 -16.49 7.86
C GLN A 198 -1.95 -16.25 6.94
N HIS A 199 -2.04 -15.07 6.31
CA HIS A 199 -3.09 -14.78 5.33
C HIS A 199 -2.72 -15.23 3.90
N GLY A 200 -1.55 -15.87 3.72
CA GLY A 200 -1.05 -16.35 2.44
C GLY A 200 -0.86 -15.23 1.43
N GLU A 201 -0.53 -14.04 1.92
CA GLU A 201 0.20 -13.05 1.16
C GLU A 201 1.66 -13.50 1.20
N ASP A 202 2.00 -14.49 0.37
CA ASP A 202 3.38 -14.55 -0.08
C ASP A 202 3.69 -13.17 -0.63
N ALA A 203 4.85 -12.61 -0.27
CA ALA A 203 5.30 -11.32 -0.77
C ALA A 203 5.28 -11.35 -2.30
N GLU A 204 4.14 -10.97 -2.88
CA GLU A 204 4.01 -10.47 -4.24
C GLU A 204 4.88 -9.23 -4.24
N GLU A 205 6.17 -9.45 -4.48
CA GLU A 205 7.10 -8.51 -5.08
C GLU A 205 6.26 -7.63 -6.00
N HIS A 206 6.02 -6.37 -5.59
CA HIS A 206 5.15 -5.42 -6.29
C HIS A 206 5.27 -5.62 -7.79
N THR A 207 4.32 -6.37 -8.37
CA THR A 207 4.48 -6.83 -9.74
C THR A 207 4.35 -5.60 -10.61
N HIS A 208 5.43 -5.35 -11.35
CA HIS A 208 5.51 -4.37 -12.41
C HIS A 208 4.18 -4.34 -13.19
N ILE A 209 3.49 -3.21 -13.15
CA ILE A 209 2.65 -2.83 -14.29
C ILE A 209 3.63 -2.57 -15.42
N SER A 210 3.91 -3.60 -16.22
CA SER A 210 4.59 -3.46 -17.50
C SER A 210 3.67 -2.64 -18.41
N ASN A 211 3.86 -1.32 -18.42
CA ASN A 211 3.28 -0.50 -19.48
C ASN A 211 4.16 -0.66 -20.72
N ASP A 212 3.65 -1.42 -21.70
CA ASP A 212 4.11 -1.35 -23.07
C ASP A 212 4.14 0.13 -23.49
N THR A 213 5.34 0.62 -23.80
CA THR A 213 5.55 1.94 -24.37
C THR A 213 5.21 1.83 -25.86
N PRO A 214 4.34 2.68 -26.45
CA PRO A 214 4.22 2.71 -27.89
C PRO A 214 5.52 3.32 -28.47
N ASP A 215 6.21 2.53 -29.30
CA ASP A 215 7.35 2.96 -30.11
C ASP A 215 7.04 4.31 -30.76
N THR A 216 7.70 5.34 -30.25
CA THR A 216 7.77 6.63 -30.94
C THR A 216 9.16 6.71 -31.52
N GLU A 217 9.34 6.14 -32.71
CA GLU A 217 10.52 6.34 -33.54
C GLU A 217 10.64 7.84 -33.90
N ALA A 218 11.36 8.60 -33.08
CA ALA A 218 11.95 9.86 -33.47
C ALA A 218 13.42 9.61 -33.80
N GLY A 219 13.70 9.42 -35.09
CA GLY A 219 15.05 9.27 -35.60
C GLY A 219 15.91 10.51 -35.33
N THR A 220 17.10 10.29 -34.80
CA THR A 220 18.21 11.23 -34.89
C THR A 220 19.44 10.46 -35.37
N GLU A 221 19.77 10.67 -36.65
CA GLU A 221 21.04 10.32 -37.27
C GLU A 221 22.20 10.83 -36.40
N SER A 222 23.13 9.94 -36.08
CA SER A 222 24.41 10.28 -35.47
C SER A 222 25.48 10.08 -36.54
N GLU A 223 25.94 11.18 -37.15
CA GLU A 223 27.11 11.18 -38.05
C GLU A 223 28.37 10.82 -37.25
N GLU A 224 29.01 9.71 -37.63
CA GLU A 224 30.35 9.32 -37.22
C GLU A 224 31.41 10.33 -37.70
N ILE A 225 32.31 10.72 -36.79
CA ILE A 225 33.60 11.30 -37.18
C ILE A 225 34.71 10.37 -36.68
N PRO A 226 35.58 9.81 -37.55
CA PRO A 226 36.54 8.79 -37.16
C PRO A 226 37.81 9.38 -36.55
N ALA A 227 38.34 8.65 -35.57
CA ALA A 227 39.58 8.93 -34.86
C ALA A 227 40.80 8.96 -35.80
N LYS A 228 41.65 9.97 -35.64
CA LYS A 228 43.01 9.98 -36.19
C LYS A 228 44.03 10.29 -35.10
N GLU A 229 44.94 9.34 -34.98
CA GLU A 229 46.16 9.31 -34.17
C GLU A 229 46.93 10.64 -34.11
N ARG A 230 47.53 10.96 -32.95
CA ARG A 230 49.00 10.90 -32.75
C ARG A 230 49.46 11.50 -31.42
N LYS A 231 50.19 10.66 -30.69
CA LYS A 231 51.54 10.89 -30.13
C LYS A 231 51.80 12.10 -29.21
N THR A 232 52.13 11.74 -27.97
CA THR A 232 53.33 12.13 -27.19
C THR A 232 53.72 13.61 -27.10
N SER A 233 53.92 14.05 -25.85
CA SER A 233 55.14 14.70 -25.33
C SER A 233 54.90 16.02 -24.61
N THR A 234 55.00 15.94 -23.28
CA THR A 234 55.92 16.69 -22.39
C THR A 234 55.93 18.24 -22.39
N LYS A 235 55.87 18.78 -21.16
CA LYS A 235 56.32 20.11 -20.68
C LYS A 235 55.52 21.31 -21.20
N GLU A 236 55.23 22.34 -20.43
CA GLU A 236 55.75 22.87 -19.15
C GLU A 236 54.64 23.70 -18.49
#